data_AF-A0A2V9WYL9-F1
#
_entry.id   AF-A0A2V9WYL9-F1
#
_cell.length_a   1.000
_cell.length_b   1.000
_cell.length_c   1.000
_cell.angle_alpha   90.00
_cell.angle_beta   90.00
_cell.angle_gamma   90.00
#
_symmetry.space_group_name_H-M   'P 1'
#
loop_
_entity.id
_entity.type
_entity.pdbx_description
1 polymer ?
#
loop_
_entity_poly.entity_id
_entity_poly.type
_entity_poly.pdbx_seq_one_letter_code
_entity_poly.pdbx_strand_id
1 'polypeptide(L)'
;MNKRIIVSLLLLTASLLAGQINDKSPPPAKTAPDYSGMYTFLREGEFVQVTVEEAGRVTGFVSRYGDLESDKGTFLDHFFKEGKLDGNKIGFTTVTVHGVWFEFKGSVDRGPGKNMGDEAYFVLKGTLTESRMDESKKVSSKTRDVEFKSFPQDLGATPGKQD
;
A
#
# COMPACT_ATOMS: atom_id res chain seq x y z
N MET A 1 -11.54 87.64 -19.62
CA MET A 1 -12.79 87.07 -19.11
C MET A 1 -13.12 85.85 -19.96
N ASN A 2 -13.27 84.70 -19.32
CA ASN A 2 -13.02 83.38 -19.88
C ASN A 2 -14.25 82.82 -20.58
N LYS A 3 -14.07 82.15 -21.73
CA LYS A 3 -14.78 80.90 -22.07
C LYS A 3 -14.04 80.18 -23.20
N ARG A 4 -13.34 79.11 -22.82
CA ARG A 4 -12.59 78.21 -23.70
C ARG A 4 -13.56 77.27 -24.41
N ILE A 5 -13.36 77.12 -25.71
CA ILE A 5 -14.09 76.25 -26.63
C ILE A 5 -13.72 74.78 -26.30
N ILE A 6 -14.75 73.98 -26.05
CA ILE A 6 -14.65 72.53 -25.83
C ILE A 6 -14.54 71.87 -27.21
N VAL A 7 -13.37 71.31 -27.52
CA VAL A 7 -13.19 70.44 -28.68
C VAL A 7 -13.32 69.00 -28.20
N SER A 8 -14.38 68.33 -28.65
CA SER A 8 -14.64 66.92 -28.44
C SER A 8 -13.64 66.09 -29.25
N LEU A 9 -12.78 65.34 -28.55
CA LEU A 9 -11.90 64.34 -29.14
C LEU A 9 -12.46 62.96 -28.78
N LEU A 10 -13.11 62.31 -29.76
CA LEU A 10 -13.46 60.89 -29.68
C LEU A 10 -12.19 60.06 -29.90
N LEU A 11 -11.74 59.34 -28.87
CA LEU A 11 -10.78 58.25 -28.94
C LEU A 11 -11.46 56.99 -28.42
N LEU A 12 -12.00 56.17 -29.33
CA LEU A 12 -12.45 54.82 -29.02
C LEU A 12 -11.22 53.92 -28.89
N THR A 13 -10.84 53.60 -27.66
CA THR A 13 -9.79 52.61 -27.37
C THR A 13 -10.46 51.25 -27.14
N ALA A 14 -10.19 50.31 -28.05
CA ALA A 14 -10.57 48.91 -27.89
C ALA A 14 -9.66 48.29 -26.82
N SER A 15 -10.22 47.97 -25.65
CA SER A 15 -9.52 47.23 -24.60
C SER A 15 -9.99 45.77 -24.64
N LEU A 16 -9.12 44.87 -25.10
CA LEU A 16 -9.28 43.43 -24.90
C LEU A 16 -9.26 43.17 -23.38
N LEU A 17 -10.36 42.66 -22.82
CA LEU A 17 -10.32 41.99 -21.53
C LEU A 17 -9.68 40.60 -21.75
N ALA A 18 -8.40 40.49 -21.40
CA ALA A 18 -7.80 39.19 -21.13
C ALA A 18 -8.43 38.65 -19.83
N GLY A 19 -9.21 37.57 -19.95
CA GLY A 19 -9.69 36.83 -18.80
C GLY A 19 -8.51 36.22 -18.03
N GLN A 20 -8.28 36.69 -16.81
CA GLN A 20 -7.38 36.03 -15.87
C GLN A 20 -8.05 34.74 -15.40
N ILE A 21 -7.74 33.65 -16.10
CA ILE A 21 -8.00 32.29 -15.61
C ILE A 21 -7.06 32.11 -14.42
N ASN A 22 -7.63 32.14 -13.21
CA ASN A 22 -6.92 31.73 -12.02
C ASN A 22 -6.67 30.23 -12.12
N ASP A 23 -5.52 29.81 -12.65
CA ASP A 23 -5.01 28.45 -12.53
C ASP A 23 -4.64 28.19 -11.07
N LYS A 24 -5.65 28.02 -10.21
CA LYS A 24 -5.49 27.24 -8.99
C LYS A 24 -5.45 25.80 -9.44
N SER A 25 -4.25 25.31 -9.76
CA SER A 25 -4.00 23.88 -9.84
C SER A 25 -4.61 23.22 -8.59
N PRO A 26 -5.40 22.15 -8.74
CA PRO A 26 -5.89 21.41 -7.58
C PRO A 26 -4.70 21.07 -6.68
N PRO A 27 -4.83 21.15 -5.34
CA PRO A 27 -3.78 20.65 -4.46
C PRO A 27 -3.45 19.22 -4.90
N PRO A 28 -2.16 18.83 -4.93
CA PRO A 28 -1.78 17.48 -5.35
C PRO A 28 -2.64 16.49 -4.57
N ALA A 29 -3.30 15.60 -5.29
CA ALA A 29 -4.06 14.52 -4.68
C ALA A 29 -3.13 13.87 -3.64
N LYS A 30 -3.59 13.77 -2.38
CA LYS A 30 -2.82 13.08 -1.35
C LYS A 30 -2.49 11.70 -1.89
N THR A 31 -1.21 11.43 -2.16
CA THR A 31 -0.76 10.09 -2.51
C THR A 31 -1.25 9.16 -1.41
N ALA A 32 -1.90 8.06 -1.80
CA ALA A 32 -2.31 7.05 -0.83
C ALA A 32 -1.10 6.65 0.03
N PRO A 33 -1.26 6.39 1.33
CA PRO A 33 -0.14 5.96 2.15
C PRO A 33 0.50 4.71 1.54
N ASP A 34 1.83 4.67 1.50
CA ASP A 34 2.54 3.48 1.08
C ASP A 34 2.43 2.42 2.18
N TYR A 35 1.62 1.38 1.92
CA TYR A 35 1.46 0.24 2.81
C TYR A 35 2.49 -0.86 2.55
N SER A 36 3.50 -0.60 1.72
CA SER A 36 4.58 -1.55 1.46
C SER A 36 5.45 -1.74 2.69
N GLY A 37 5.92 -2.96 2.88
CA GLY A 37 6.79 -3.31 3.98
C GLY A 37 6.66 -4.77 4.41
N MET A 38 7.43 -5.10 5.44
CA MET A 38 7.39 -6.39 6.09
C MET A 38 6.40 -6.31 7.25
N TYR A 39 5.55 -7.32 7.40
CA TYR A 39 4.63 -7.45 8.52
C TYR A 39 4.81 -8.79 9.21
N THR A 40 4.58 -8.85 10.52
CA THR A 40 4.59 -10.10 11.28
C THR A 40 3.59 -11.10 10.69
N PHE A 41 3.84 -12.39 10.86
CA PHE A 41 2.87 -13.43 10.50
C PHE A 41 2.47 -14.26 11.72
N LEU A 42 2.05 -15.51 11.53
CA LEU A 42 1.40 -16.33 12.56
C LEU A 42 2.31 -16.71 13.73
N ARG A 43 3.61 -16.90 13.47
CA ARG A 43 4.60 -17.24 14.50
C ARG A 43 5.77 -16.27 14.47
N GLU A 44 6.49 -16.20 15.57
CA GLU A 44 7.74 -15.47 15.64
C GLU A 44 8.73 -15.94 14.57
N GLY A 45 9.38 -14.99 13.90
CA GLY A 45 10.28 -15.24 12.76
C GLY A 45 9.55 -15.42 11.42
N GLU A 46 8.22 -15.55 11.40
CA GLU A 46 7.44 -15.58 10.17
C GLU A 46 6.94 -14.18 9.81
N PHE A 47 6.84 -13.91 8.52
CA PHE A 47 6.44 -12.60 8.03
C PHE A 47 5.72 -12.65 6.69
N VAL A 48 5.01 -11.58 6.37
CA VAL A 48 4.52 -11.30 5.03
C VAL A 48 5.19 -10.03 4.51
N GLN A 49 5.83 -10.13 3.35
CA GLN A 49 6.26 -8.97 2.59
C GLN A 49 5.11 -8.50 1.72
N VAL A 50 4.80 -7.21 1.78
CA VAL A 50 3.79 -6.56 0.94
C VAL A 50 4.47 -5.45 0.15
N THR A 51 4.22 -5.41 -1.15
CA THR A 51 4.57 -4.31 -2.04
C THR A 51 3.29 -3.83 -2.72
N VAL A 52 2.97 -2.55 -2.55
CA VAL A 52 1.87 -1.90 -3.27
C VAL A 52 2.44 -1.29 -4.55
N GLU A 53 1.97 -1.77 -5.67
CA GLU A 53 2.35 -1.28 -6.99
C GLU A 53 1.30 -0.33 -7.57
N GLU A 54 1.57 0.16 -8.77
CA GLU A 54 0.64 0.99 -9.54
C GLU A 54 -0.75 0.34 -9.68
N ALA A 55 -1.77 1.18 -9.78
CA ALA A 55 -3.17 0.78 -9.90
C ALA A 55 -3.68 -0.17 -8.79
N GLY A 56 -3.02 -0.19 -7.63
CA GLY A 56 -3.44 -0.98 -6.47
C GLY A 56 -3.16 -2.47 -6.60
N ARG A 57 -2.27 -2.89 -7.50
CA ARG A 57 -1.78 -4.28 -7.50
C ARG A 57 -0.93 -4.51 -6.25
N VAL A 58 -1.11 -5.66 -5.61
CA VAL A 58 -0.29 -6.05 -4.45
C VAL A 58 0.53 -7.28 -4.80
N THR A 59 1.84 -7.19 -4.60
CA THR A 59 2.79 -8.29 -4.77
C THR A 59 3.55 -8.54 -3.47
N GLY A 60 4.25 -9.65 -3.39
CA GLY A 60 4.92 -10.07 -2.15
C GLY A 60 4.94 -11.57 -1.95
N PHE A 61 5.21 -11.98 -0.71
CA PHE A 61 5.24 -13.37 -0.31
C PHE A 61 5.03 -13.51 1.20
N VAL A 62 4.51 -14.66 1.63
CA VAL A 62 4.53 -15.10 3.03
C VAL A 62 5.73 -16.00 3.23
N SER A 63 6.57 -15.70 4.21
CA SER A 63 7.69 -16.54 4.60
C SER A 63 7.41 -17.17 5.96
N ARG A 64 7.44 -18.51 6.01
CA ARG A 64 7.02 -19.29 7.19
C ARG A 64 7.85 -20.55 7.37
N TYR A 65 7.81 -21.13 8.57
CA TYR A 65 8.36 -22.46 8.76
C TYR A 65 7.40 -23.53 8.22
N GLY A 66 7.93 -24.49 7.47
CA GLY A 66 7.25 -25.72 7.11
C GLY A 66 6.80 -26.48 8.37
N ASP A 67 5.58 -27.00 8.33
CA ASP A 67 4.95 -27.75 9.42
C ASP A 67 4.56 -29.18 9.00
N LEU A 68 4.83 -29.57 7.75
CA LEU A 68 4.64 -30.92 7.26
C LEU A 68 5.87 -31.77 7.59
N GLU A 69 5.71 -33.09 7.66
CA GLU A 69 6.83 -33.99 7.92
C GLU A 69 7.95 -33.84 6.89
N SER A 70 7.60 -33.56 5.63
CA SER A 70 8.55 -33.38 4.53
C SER A 70 9.35 -32.08 4.57
N ASP A 71 8.89 -31.05 5.28
CA ASP A 71 9.50 -29.70 5.25
C ASP A 71 9.66 -29.05 6.63
N LYS A 72 9.45 -29.81 7.71
CA LYS A 72 9.47 -29.32 9.08
C LYS A 72 10.73 -28.50 9.38
N GLY A 73 10.53 -27.23 9.74
CA GLY A 73 11.62 -26.32 10.09
C GLY A 73 12.33 -25.67 8.90
N THR A 74 12.01 -26.07 7.66
CA THR A 74 12.48 -25.37 6.45
C THR A 74 11.74 -24.04 6.33
N PHE A 75 12.44 -22.99 5.90
CA PHE A 75 11.82 -21.70 5.60
C PHE A 75 11.25 -21.74 4.18
N LEU A 76 9.93 -21.51 4.06
CA LEU A 76 9.19 -21.62 2.81
C LEU A 76 8.60 -20.26 2.43
N ASP A 77 8.81 -19.87 1.17
CA ASP A 77 8.24 -18.66 0.58
C ASP A 77 7.02 -18.97 -0.28
N HIS A 78 5.88 -18.44 0.14
CA HIS A 78 4.61 -18.52 -0.56
C HIS A 78 4.36 -17.19 -1.28
N PHE A 79 4.82 -17.08 -2.52
CA PHE A 79 4.63 -15.90 -3.37
C PHE A 79 3.16 -15.60 -3.61
N PHE A 80 2.81 -14.31 -3.72
CA PHE A 80 1.46 -13.90 -4.08
C PHE A 80 1.18 -14.31 -5.52
N LYS A 81 0.14 -15.12 -5.70
CA LYS A 81 -0.45 -15.44 -7.00
C LYS A 81 -1.23 -14.24 -7.52
N GLU A 82 -1.96 -13.58 -6.63
CA GLU A 82 -2.70 -12.35 -6.89
C GLU A 82 -2.82 -11.54 -5.61
N GLY A 83 -2.96 -10.22 -5.75
CA GLY A 83 -3.17 -9.32 -4.64
C GLY A 83 -3.69 -7.98 -5.12
N LYS A 84 -4.52 -7.35 -4.29
CA LYS A 84 -5.16 -6.07 -4.60
C LYS A 84 -5.32 -5.20 -3.36
N LEU A 85 -5.15 -3.90 -3.57
CA LEU A 85 -5.47 -2.82 -2.66
C LEU A 85 -6.56 -1.94 -3.30
N ASP A 86 -7.62 -1.68 -2.54
CA ASP A 86 -8.71 -0.75 -2.89
C ASP A 86 -8.97 0.18 -1.71
N GLY A 87 -8.46 1.41 -1.79
CA GLY A 87 -8.39 2.32 -0.65
C GLY A 87 -7.49 1.75 0.44
N ASN A 88 -8.07 1.31 1.55
CA ASN A 88 -7.36 0.59 2.62
C ASN A 88 -7.72 -0.90 2.67
N LYS A 89 -8.60 -1.40 1.80
CA LYS A 89 -8.94 -2.83 1.76
C LYS A 89 -7.87 -3.58 1.00
N ILE A 90 -7.27 -4.57 1.63
CA ILE A 90 -6.18 -5.36 1.06
C ILE A 90 -6.54 -6.84 1.08
N GLY A 91 -6.20 -7.54 0.01
CA GLY A 91 -6.29 -8.99 -0.05
C GLY A 91 -5.22 -9.57 -0.95
N PHE A 92 -4.83 -10.81 -0.64
CA PHE A 92 -3.88 -11.58 -1.44
C PHE A 92 -4.19 -13.08 -1.34
N THR A 93 -3.79 -13.80 -2.38
CA THR A 93 -3.77 -15.27 -2.41
C THR A 93 -2.37 -15.70 -2.80
N THR A 94 -1.81 -16.71 -2.11
CA THR A 94 -0.48 -17.22 -2.44
C THR A 94 -0.54 -18.36 -3.45
N VAL A 95 0.61 -18.66 -4.08
CA VAL A 95 0.84 -19.94 -4.74
C VAL A 95 0.81 -21.07 -3.71
N THR A 96 0.57 -22.28 -4.20
CA THR A 96 0.61 -23.51 -3.40
C THR A 96 2.05 -24.01 -3.29
N VAL A 97 2.54 -24.20 -2.07
CA VAL A 97 3.83 -24.82 -1.76
C VAL A 97 3.57 -26.04 -0.89
N HIS A 98 3.99 -27.21 -1.37
CA HIS A 98 3.76 -28.50 -0.70
C HIS A 98 2.30 -28.72 -0.26
N GLY A 99 1.35 -28.35 -1.13
CA GLY A 99 -0.08 -28.49 -0.85
C GLY A 99 -0.66 -27.40 0.07
N VAL A 100 0.12 -26.44 0.57
CA VAL A 100 -0.33 -25.36 1.46
C VAL A 100 -0.40 -24.02 0.72
N TRP A 101 -1.49 -23.28 0.89
CA TRP A 101 -1.62 -21.90 0.42
C TRP A 101 -2.45 -21.04 1.38
N PHE A 102 -2.32 -19.72 1.22
CA PHE A 102 -2.99 -18.74 2.05
C PHE A 102 -3.84 -17.79 1.23
N GLU A 103 -4.94 -17.36 1.84
CA GLU A 103 -5.78 -16.26 1.37
C GLU A 103 -6.00 -15.30 2.54
N PHE A 104 -5.67 -14.03 2.34
CA PHE A 104 -5.94 -12.96 3.29
C PHE A 104 -6.96 -11.99 2.71
N LYS A 105 -7.92 -11.58 3.52
CA LYS A 105 -8.90 -10.53 3.22
C LYS A 105 -9.06 -9.63 4.43
N GLY A 106 -8.81 -8.33 4.26
CA GLY A 106 -8.87 -7.39 5.37
C GLY A 106 -8.66 -5.94 4.96
N SER A 107 -8.16 -5.15 5.91
CA SER A 107 -7.75 -3.77 5.69
C SER A 107 -6.37 -3.49 6.28
N VAL A 108 -5.76 -2.42 5.78
CA VAL A 108 -4.63 -1.76 6.42
C VAL A 108 -5.16 -0.66 7.33
N ASP A 109 -4.82 -0.73 8.61
CA ASP A 109 -5.20 0.24 9.62
C ASP A 109 -3.96 0.92 10.20
N ARG A 110 -4.15 2.14 10.72
CA ARG A 110 -3.11 2.83 11.48
C ARG A 110 -2.94 2.14 12.84
N GLY A 111 -1.74 1.64 13.12
CA GLY A 111 -1.42 0.98 14.38
C GLY A 111 -0.89 1.92 15.47
N PRO A 112 -0.41 1.36 16.60
CA PRO A 112 0.03 2.14 17.75
C PRO A 112 1.41 2.81 17.59
N GLY A 113 2.24 2.39 16.63
CA GLY A 113 3.53 3.04 16.35
C GLY A 113 3.32 4.51 16.02
N LYS A 114 4.14 5.45 16.49
CA LYS A 114 3.89 6.90 16.31
C LYS A 114 4.49 7.41 15.01
N ASN A 115 5.71 6.98 14.70
CA ASN A 115 6.46 7.35 13.51
C ASN A 115 6.48 6.21 12.49
N MET A 116 6.68 6.53 11.21
CA MET A 116 6.66 5.55 10.11
C MET A 116 7.66 4.39 10.30
N GLY A 117 8.78 4.64 10.99
CA GLY A 117 9.77 3.63 11.33
C GLY A 117 9.48 2.83 12.61
N ASP A 118 8.41 3.15 13.34
CA ASP A 118 8.07 2.41 14.56
C ASP A 118 7.40 1.07 14.20
N GLU A 119 7.61 0.06 15.04
CA GLU A 119 6.86 -1.19 14.98
C GLU A 119 5.35 -0.91 15.04
N ALA A 120 4.58 -1.66 14.25
CA ALA A 120 3.13 -1.55 14.18
C ALA A 120 2.67 -0.12 13.84
N TYR A 121 3.42 0.62 13.02
CA TYR A 121 2.94 1.84 12.39
C TYR A 121 1.71 1.55 11.52
N PHE A 122 1.75 0.46 10.75
CA PHE A 122 0.59 -0.11 10.07
C PHE A 122 0.27 -1.50 10.63
N VAL A 123 -1.00 -1.88 10.56
CA VAL A 123 -1.46 -3.22 10.91
C VAL A 123 -2.39 -3.73 9.82
N LEU A 124 -2.10 -4.89 9.25
CA LEU A 124 -3.05 -5.62 8.42
C LEU A 124 -4.00 -6.37 9.34
N LYS A 125 -5.29 -6.02 9.31
CA LYS A 125 -6.32 -6.67 10.13
C LYS A 125 -7.32 -7.34 9.24
N GLY A 126 -7.68 -8.58 9.56
CA GLY A 126 -8.69 -9.28 8.79
C GLY A 126 -8.66 -10.78 9.01
N THR A 127 -9.10 -11.51 8.00
CA THR A 127 -9.27 -12.95 8.05
C THR A 127 -8.21 -13.62 7.18
N LEU A 128 -7.48 -14.57 7.77
CA LEU A 128 -6.55 -15.45 7.07
C LEU A 128 -7.15 -16.86 6.96
N THR A 129 -7.33 -17.33 5.74
CA THR A 129 -7.65 -18.72 5.42
C THR A 129 -6.38 -19.44 4.98
N GLU A 130 -6.01 -20.47 5.72
CA GLU A 130 -4.93 -21.39 5.37
C GLU A 130 -5.57 -22.67 4.85
N SER A 131 -5.23 -23.05 3.63
CA SER A 131 -5.74 -24.28 3.01
C SER A 131 -4.61 -25.28 2.77
N ARG A 132 -4.92 -26.56 2.95
CA ARG A 132 -4.00 -27.69 2.76
C ARG A 132 -4.66 -28.73 1.88
N MET A 133 -3.93 -29.21 0.88
CA MET A 133 -4.27 -30.35 0.05
C MET A 133 -3.43 -31.55 0.47
N ASP A 134 -4.08 -32.66 0.80
CA ASP A 134 -3.40 -33.91 1.09
C ASP A 134 -3.07 -34.72 -0.18
N GLU A 135 -2.38 -35.84 -0.03
CA GLU A 135 -2.02 -36.76 -1.12
C GLU A 135 -3.26 -37.31 -1.87
N SER A 136 -4.41 -37.34 -1.21
CA SER A 136 -5.70 -37.76 -1.79
C SER A 136 -6.38 -36.64 -2.58
N LYS A 137 -5.72 -35.49 -2.73
CA LYS A 137 -6.25 -34.24 -3.31
C LYS A 137 -7.44 -33.66 -2.54
N LYS A 138 -7.65 -34.08 -1.30
CA LYS A 138 -8.69 -33.52 -0.45
C LYS A 138 -8.17 -32.22 0.16
N VAL A 139 -8.99 -31.19 0.06
CA VAL A 139 -8.69 -29.87 0.61
C VAL A 139 -9.33 -29.72 1.99
N SER A 140 -8.55 -29.23 2.94
CA SER A 140 -9.01 -28.76 4.24
C SER A 140 -8.59 -27.30 4.43
N SER A 141 -9.39 -26.52 5.16
CA SER A 141 -9.10 -25.10 5.39
C SER A 141 -9.29 -24.74 6.85
N LYS A 142 -8.42 -23.87 7.34
CA LYS A 142 -8.50 -23.25 8.68
C LYS A 142 -8.51 -21.74 8.54
N THR A 143 -9.60 -21.14 9.01
CA THR A 143 -9.81 -19.69 8.99
C THR A 143 -9.62 -19.13 10.40
N ARG A 144 -9.00 -17.94 10.49
CA ARG A 144 -8.76 -17.23 11.74
C ARG A 144 -8.70 -15.73 11.50
N ASP A 145 -9.10 -14.95 12.48
CA ASP A 145 -8.83 -13.51 12.48
C ASP A 145 -7.37 -13.27 12.90
N VAL A 146 -6.74 -12.28 12.28
CA VAL A 146 -5.31 -11.97 12.44
C VAL A 146 -5.06 -10.48 12.47
N GLU A 147 -3.97 -10.11 13.13
CA GLU A 147 -3.36 -8.78 13.05
C GLU A 147 -1.87 -8.94 12.72
N PHE A 148 -1.46 -8.45 11.56
CA PHE A 148 -0.06 -8.46 11.12
C PHE A 148 0.51 -7.05 11.28
N LYS A 149 1.49 -6.91 12.16
CA LYS A 149 2.09 -5.61 12.53
C LYS A 149 3.27 -5.33 11.62
N SER A 150 3.38 -4.10 11.10
CA SER A 150 4.55 -3.71 10.33
C SER A 150 5.81 -3.82 11.20
N PHE A 151 6.89 -4.35 10.65
CA PHE A 151 8.19 -4.25 11.30
C PHE A 151 8.67 -2.80 11.32
N PRO A 152 9.57 -2.44 12.25
CA PRO A 152 10.28 -1.17 12.19
C PRO A 152 10.95 -0.99 10.83
N GLN A 153 10.77 0.17 10.21
CA GLN A 153 11.54 0.56 9.03
C GLN A 153 12.70 1.42 9.47
N ASP A 154 13.91 1.06 9.05
CA ASP A 154 15.07 1.90 9.31
C ASP A 154 14.96 3.18 8.46
N LEU A 155 14.64 4.30 9.11
CA LEU A 155 14.56 5.61 8.46
C LEU A 155 15.96 6.20 8.14
N GLY A 156 17.02 5.38 8.25
CA GLY A 156 18.42 5.80 8.28
C GLY A 156 19.35 5.02 7.35
N ALA A 157 19.00 4.83 6.08
CA ALA A 157 20.00 4.60 5.03
C ALA A 157 19.84 5.67 3.94
N THR A 158 20.40 6.86 4.18
CA THR A 158 20.81 7.70 3.04
C THR A 158 21.78 6.86 2.22
N PRO A 159 21.55 6.61 0.91
CA PRO A 159 22.55 5.97 0.07
C PRO A 159 23.84 6.74 0.26
N GLY A 160 24.88 6.06 0.75
CA GLY A 160 26.14 6.66 1.10
C GLY A 160 26.58 7.60 -0.01
N LYS A 161 26.82 8.85 0.37
CA LYS A 161 27.66 9.76 -0.40
C LYS A 161 29.00 9.04 -0.53
N GLN A 162 29.26 8.50 -1.72
CA GLN A 162 30.53 7.90 -2.05
C GLN A 162 31.47 9.08 -2.30
N ASP A 163 32.37 9.32 -1.34
CA ASP A 163 33.43 10.32 -1.43
C ASP A 163 34.46 9.94 -2.50
#